data_AF-A0A0T2IHL1-F1
#
_entry.id   AF-A0A0T2IHL1-F1
#
_cell.length_a   1.000
_cell.length_b   1.000
_cell.length_c   1.000
_cell.angle_alpha   90.00
_cell.angle_beta   90.00
_cell.angle_gamma   90.00
#
_symmetry.space_group_name_H-M   'P 1'
#
loop_
_entity.id
_entity.type
_entity.pdbx_description
1 polymer ?
#
loop_
_entity_poly.entity_id
_entity_poly.type
_entity_poly.pdbx_seq_one_letter_code
_entity_poly.pdbx_strand_id
1 'polypeptide(L)' 'MQVNTKGASVGQVALAWLLAQKPWVVPIPGVCRLGRLDENLAATGTELSADDLSELDDASASVRVRGDRHPEAMQRMIDR' A
#
# COMPACT_ATOMS: atom_id res chain seq x y z
N MET A 1 -16.95 4.24 1.07
CA MET A 1 -15.67 3.87 1.68
C MET A 1 -15.27 5.03 2.56
N GLN A 2 -15.49 4.92 3.86
CA GLN A 2 -15.25 6.03 4.80
C GLN A 2 -14.35 5.51 5.91
N VAL A 3 -13.12 5.16 5.54
CA VAL A 3 -12.04 4.90 6.49
C VAL A 3 -11.95 6.14 7.38
N ASN A 4 -12.02 5.96 8.70
CA ASN A 4 -12.17 7.08 9.63
C ASN A 4 -10.80 7.71 9.91
N THR A 5 -10.22 8.28 8.87
CA THR A 5 -8.84 8.75 8.84
C THR A 5 -8.82 10.13 9.47
N LYS A 6 -8.40 10.19 10.73
CA LYS A 6 -8.28 11.39 11.58
C LYS A 6 -7.33 12.46 11.00
N GLY A 7 -7.63 13.01 9.83
CA GLY A 7 -6.78 13.97 9.10
C GLY A 7 -5.60 13.36 8.32
N ALA A 8 -5.48 12.03 8.25
CA ALA A 8 -4.39 11.36 7.52
C ALA A 8 -4.59 11.44 6.00
N SER A 9 -3.50 11.65 5.25
CA SER A 9 -3.52 11.64 3.79
C SER A 9 -3.76 10.23 3.23
N VAL A 10 -4.26 10.13 2.01
CA VAL A 10 -4.46 8.82 1.34
C VAL A 10 -3.16 8.00 1.30
N GLY A 11 -2.02 8.66 1.08
CA GLY A 11 -0.71 8.00 1.10
C GLY A 11 -0.35 7.44 2.47
N GLN A 12 -0.67 8.16 3.54
CA GLN A 12 -0.44 7.71 4.90
C GLN A 12 -1.29 6.49 5.25
N VAL A 13 -2.55 6.49 4.85
CA VAL A 13 -3.48 5.37 5.08
C VAL A 13 -2.99 4.13 4.35
N ALA A 14 -2.56 4.28 3.10
CA ALA A 14 -2.05 3.17 2.30
C ALA A 14 -0.76 2.58 2.90
N LEU A 15 0.17 3.43 3.37
CA LEU A 15 1.42 2.96 3.98
C LEU A 15 1.18 2.31 5.35
N ALA A 16 0.29 2.87 6.16
CA ALA A 16 -0.09 2.34 7.47
C ALA A 16 -0.76 0.96 7.34
N TRP A 17 -1.67 0.81 6.38
CA TRP A 17 -2.27 -0.49 6.05
C TRP A 17 -1.20 -1.51 5.62
N LEU A 18 -0.29 -1.12 4.73
CA LEU A 18 0.77 -2.01 4.26
C LEU A 18 1.69 -2.49 5.41
N LEU A 19 2.03 -1.61 6.34
CA LEU A 19 2.81 -1.93 7.54
C LEU A 19 2.05 -2.84 8.52
N ALA A 20 0.71 -2.75 8.57
CA ALA A 20 -0.12 -3.59 9.44
C ALA A 20 -0.25 -5.04 8.95
N GLN A 21 -0.01 -5.31 7.65
CA GLN A 21 -0.28 -6.64 7.07
C GLN A 21 0.55 -7.75 7.70
N LYS A 22 1.86 -7.54 7.88
CA LYS A 22 2.76 -8.51 8.54
C LYS A 22 3.96 -7.78 9.17
N PRO A 23 4.50 -8.27 10.30
CA PRO A 23 5.64 -7.63 10.99
C PRO A 23 6.92 -7.49 10.14
N TRP A 24 7.07 -8.28 9.08
CA TRP A 24 8.24 -8.29 8.20
C TRP A 24 8.05 -7.49 6.91
N VAL A 25 6.93 -6.80 6.73
CA VAL A 25 6.71 -5.95 5.56
C VAL A 25 7.39 -4.60 5.78
N VAL A 26 8.40 -4.31 4.95
CA VAL A 26 9.12 -3.03 4.96
C VAL A 26 8.89 -2.32 3.62
N PRO A 27 8.03 -1.28 3.56
CA PRO A 27 7.82 -0.54 2.34
C PRO A 27 9.07 0.28 1.98
N ILE A 28 9.39 0.34 0.68
CA ILE A 28 10.49 1.14 0.14
C ILE A 28 9.90 2.23 -0.77
N PRO A 29 9.25 3.26 -0.20
CA PRO A 29 8.59 4.28 -1.00
C PRO A 29 9.63 5.11 -1.76
N GLY A 30 9.51 5.15 -3.08
CA GLY A 30 10.27 6.09 -3.90
C GLY A 30 9.68 7.49 -3.78
N VAL A 31 10.44 8.45 -3.25
CA VAL A 31 10.04 9.85 -3.17
C VAL A 31 11.14 10.78 -3.69
N CYS A 32 10.74 11.79 -4.47
CA CYS A 32 11.66 12.83 -4.99
C CYS A 32 11.40 14.21 -4.38
N ARG A 33 10.45 14.33 -3.43
CA ARG A 33 10.08 15.59 -2.77
C ARG A 33 10.11 15.41 -1.27
N LEU A 34 10.73 16.35 -0.55
CA LEU A 34 10.86 16.30 0.91
C LEU A 34 9.49 16.23 1.61
N GLY A 35 8.52 17.05 1.21
CA GLY A 35 7.18 16.99 1.81
C GLY A 35 6.49 15.62 1.67
N ARG A 36 6.81 14.84 0.62
CA ARG A 36 6.30 13.46 0.47
C ARG A 36 7.01 12.48 1.40
N LEU A 37 8.28 12.74 1.71
CA LEU A 37 9.02 11.97 2.70
C LEU A 37 8.38 12.15 4.09
N ASP A 38 8.11 13.39 4.48
CA ASP A 38 7.49 13.71 5.76
C ASP A 38 6.10 13.08 5.91
N GLU A 39 5.27 13.17 4.85
CA GLU A 39 3.98 12.49 4.79
C GLU A 39 4.13 10.97 5.01
N ASN A 40 5.06 10.32 4.31
CA ASN A 40 5.26 8.88 4.43
C ASN A 40 5.79 8.47 5.81
N LEU A 41 6.67 9.26 6.42
CA LEU A 41 7.16 9.00 7.77
C LEU A 41 6.04 9.07 8.79
N ALA A 42 5.18 10.09 8.69
CA ALA A 42 4.03 10.25 9.58
C ALA A 42 3.01 9.09 9.47
N ALA A 43 3.02 8.33 8.38
CA ALA A 43 2.17 7.14 8.23
C ALA A 43 2.46 6.04 9.28
N THR A 44 3.69 5.97 9.78
CA THR A 44 4.08 4.98 10.81
C THR A 44 3.38 5.19 12.15
N GLY A 45 2.90 6.41 12.41
CA GLY A 45 2.10 6.75 13.60
C GLY A 45 0.59 6.74 13.35
N THR A 46 0.14 6.39 12.15
CA THR A 46 -1.29 6.32 11.81
C THR A 46 -1.86 5.00 12.33
N GLU A 47 -2.70 5.08 13.36
CA GLU A 47 -3.44 3.94 13.87
C GLU A 47 -4.69 3.67 13.03
N LEU A 48 -4.82 2.46 12.52
CA LEU A 48 -6.02 1.95 11.85
C LEU A 48 -6.72 0.96 12.79
N SER A 49 -8.03 1.10 12.93
CA SER A 49 -8.83 0.13 13.69
C SER A 49 -8.94 -1.20 12.93
N ALA A 50 -9.39 -2.25 13.62
CA ALA A 50 -9.65 -3.54 12.97
C ALA A 50 -10.70 -3.42 11.85
N ASP A 51 -11.71 -2.56 12.03
CA ASP A 51 -12.74 -2.31 11.02
C ASP A 51 -12.16 -1.58 9.81
N ASP A 52 -11.29 -0.57 10.02
CA ASP A 52 -10.60 0.13 8.93
C ASP A 52 -9.72 -0.84 8.12
N LEU A 53 -8.99 -1.72 8.81
CA LEU A 53 -8.14 -2.73 8.16
C LEU A 53 -8.98 -3.70 7.33
N SER A 54 -10.11 -4.16 7.86
CA SER A 54 -11.03 -5.05 7.13
C SER A 54 -11.60 -4.38 5.88
N GLU A 55 -12.03 -3.12 5.99
CA GLU A 55 -12.54 -2.35 4.85
C GLU A 55 -11.46 -2.17 3.76
N LEU A 56 -10.22 -1.89 4.17
CA LEU A 56 -9.08 -1.73 3.26
C LEU A 56 -8.64 -3.04 2.62
N ASP A 57 -8.69 -4.16 3.35
CA ASP A 57 -8.40 -5.49 2.81
C ASP A 57 -9.43 -5.89 1.74
N ASP A 58 -10.72 -5.71 2.02
CA ASP A 58 -11.81 -5.99 1.08
C ASP A 58 -11.70 -5.11 -0.18
N ALA A 59 -11.44 -3.81 0.02
CA ALA A 59 -11.23 -2.88 -1.08
C ALA A 59 -10.02 -3.29 -1.93
N SER A 60 -8.90 -3.66 -1.29
CA SER A 60 -7.67 -4.06 -1.98
C SER A 60 -7.83 -5.37 -2.74
N ALA A 61 -8.55 -6.35 -2.19
CA ALA A 61 -8.83 -7.63 -2.84
C ALA A 61 -9.67 -7.47 -4.12
N SER A 62 -10.50 -6.42 -4.19
CA SER A 62 -11.31 -6.11 -5.37
C SER A 62 -10.51 -5.47 -6.53
N VAL A 63 -9.27 -5.04 -6.28
CA VAL A 63 -8.46 -4.33 -7.28
C VAL A 63 -7.94 -5.28 -8.35
N ARG A 64 -8.37 -5.06 -9.59
CA ARG A 64 -7.81 -5.75 -10.75
C ARG A 64 -6.43 -5.19 -11.09
N VAL A 65 -5.38 -5.97 -10.79
CA VAL A 65 -4.01 -5.66 -11.20
C VAL A 65 -3.91 -5.62 -12.72
N ARG A 66 -3.33 -4.56 -13.27
CA ARG A 66 -3.10 -4.38 -14.71
C ARG A 66 -1.61 -4.37 -15.02
N GLY A 67 -1.23 -5.06 -16.08
CA GLY A 67 0.15 -5.20 -16.53
C GLY A 67 0.74 -6.56 -16.15
N ASP A 68 1.49 -7.14 -17.08
CA ASP A 68 2.19 -8.39 -16.85
C ASP A 68 3.49 -8.11 -16.10
N ARG A 69 3.88 -9.02 -15.19
CA ARG A 69 5.14 -8.93 -14.45
C ARG A 69 6.35 -8.93 -15.39
N HIS A 70 6.22 -9.62 -16.52
CA HIS A 70 7.26 -9.75 -17.53
C HIS A 70 6.70 -9.41 -18.93
N PRO A 71 7.51 -8.81 -19.81
CA PRO A 71 7.20 -8.77 -21.23
C PRO A 71 6.95 -10.18 -21.75
N GLU A 72 6.02 -10.33 -22.70
CA GLU A 72 5.53 -11.62 -23.20
C GLU A 72 6.66 -12.57 -23.63
N ALA A 73 7.71 -12.01 -24.25
CA ALA A 73 8.88 -12.76 -24.69
C ALA A 73 9.68 -13.37 -23.52
N MET A 74 9.79 -12.64 -22.40
CA MET A 74 10.46 -13.11 -21.18
C MET A 74 9.57 -14.10 -20.40
N GLN A 75 8.25 -13.90 -20.42
CA GLN A 75 7.29 -14.85 -19.81
C GLN A 75 7.41 -16.24 -20.46
N ARG A 76 7.48 -16.32 -21.80
CA ARG A 76 7.68 -17.59 -22.53
C ARG A 76 9.00 -18.31 -22.22
N MET A 77 10.01 -17.59 -21.72
CA MET A 77 11.30 -18.19 -21.36
C MET A 77 11.29 -18.79 -19.94
N ILE A 78 10.41 -18.29 -19.06
CA ILE A 78 10.24 -18.80 -17.69
C ILE A 78 9.38 -20.07 -17.70
N ASP A 79 8.37 -20.13 -18.56
CA ASP A 79 7.42 -21.25 -18.66
C ASP A 79 7.97 -22.47 -19.46
N ARG A 80 9.31 -22.63 -19.51
CA ARG A 80 10.02 -23.72 -20.21
C ARG A 80 10.79 -24.60 -19.24
#